data_AF-A0A946AE56-F1
#
_entry.id   AF-A0A946AE56-F1
#
_cell.length_a   1.000
_cell.length_b   1.000
_cell.length_c   1.000
_cell.angle_alpha   90.00
_cell.angle_beta   90.00
_cell.angle_gamma   90.00
#
_symmetry.space_group_name_H-M   'P 1'
#
loop_
_entity.id
_entity.type
_entity.pdbx_description
1 polymer ?
#
loop_
_entity_poly.entity_id
_entity_poly.type
_entity_poly.pdbx_seq_one_letter_code
_entity_poly.pdbx_strand_id
1 'polypeptide(L)'
;MPNSYHHFHTPVSGEVVHAEVVAIKDDAALGTYGYYDFPNWVNKNGNVGGPGTDFSQFEVFQRGVVIIKISYSGAEPGEVIEGYVASIPVGLDTIGSVVLDDDIVPGAMVKRGYTRLGNFYYGGSLKILLFSKGLAWPAIQVRLGNQIATLNAGRAPD
;
A
#
# COMPACT_ATOMS: atom_id res chain seq x y z
N MET A 1 12.17 -22.80 -5.46
CA MET A 1 11.51 -21.86 -4.53
C MET A 1 10.49 -21.04 -5.31
N PRO A 2 9.44 -20.46 -4.70
CA PRO A 2 8.59 -19.51 -5.40
C PRO A 2 9.42 -18.30 -5.84
N ASN A 3 9.35 -17.94 -7.13
CA ASN A 3 10.15 -16.85 -7.69
C ASN A 3 9.44 -15.48 -7.58
N SER A 4 8.21 -15.45 -7.05
CA SER A 4 7.40 -14.26 -6.81
C SER A 4 6.37 -14.53 -5.70
N TYR A 5 6.13 -13.55 -4.82
CA TYR A 5 5.14 -13.61 -3.73
C TYR A 5 4.46 -12.23 -3.56
N HIS A 6 3.14 -12.20 -3.33
CA HIS A 6 2.28 -10.98 -3.32
C HIS A 6 2.63 -9.88 -4.34
N HIS A 7 2.03 -9.96 -5.52
CA HIS A 7 2.02 -8.84 -6.47
C HIS A 7 1.19 -7.68 -5.92
N PHE A 8 1.67 -6.44 -6.09
CA PHE A 8 0.91 -5.25 -5.74
C PHE A 8 0.63 -4.42 -7.00
N HIS A 9 -0.62 -3.98 -7.12
CA HIS A 9 -1.12 -3.20 -8.24
C HIS A 9 -1.37 -1.76 -7.82
N THR A 10 -1.48 -0.86 -8.80
CA THR A 10 -1.79 0.54 -8.54
C THR A 10 -3.18 0.68 -7.91
N PRO A 11 -3.33 1.47 -6.83
CA PRO A 11 -4.62 1.71 -6.19
C PRO A 11 -5.49 2.71 -6.97
N VAL A 12 -4.89 3.47 -7.89
CA VAL A 12 -5.51 4.58 -8.64
C VAL A 12 -5.06 4.56 -10.11
N SER A 13 -5.80 5.29 -10.95
CA SER A 13 -5.36 5.56 -12.33
C SER A 13 -4.73 6.95 -12.36
N GLY A 14 -3.63 7.10 -13.09
CA GLY A 14 -2.90 8.37 -13.13
C GLY A 14 -1.54 8.25 -13.79
N GLU A 15 -0.73 9.29 -13.59
CA GLU A 15 0.65 9.36 -14.09
C GLU A 15 1.61 9.12 -12.93
N VAL A 16 2.57 8.21 -13.08
CA VAL A 16 3.67 8.04 -12.14
C VAL A 16 4.55 9.27 -12.23
N VAL A 17 4.78 9.96 -11.11
CA VAL A 17 5.68 11.13 -11.04
C VAL A 17 6.97 10.83 -10.29
N HIS A 18 7.01 9.71 -9.55
CA HIS A 18 8.21 9.22 -8.87
C HIS A 18 8.09 7.70 -8.67
N ALA A 19 9.20 7.00 -8.85
CA ALA A 19 9.32 5.57 -8.60
C ALA A 19 10.75 5.25 -8.19
N GLU A 20 10.93 4.62 -7.03
CA GLU A 20 12.24 4.26 -6.49
C GLU A 20 12.15 3.04 -5.56
N VAL A 21 13.18 2.20 -5.56
CA VAL A 21 13.42 1.23 -4.48
C VAL A 21 14.49 1.80 -3.56
N VAL A 22 14.10 2.11 -2.33
CA VAL A 22 15.01 2.55 -1.27
C VAL A 22 15.58 1.30 -0.60
N ALA A 23 16.86 1.03 -0.86
CA ALA A 23 17.59 -0.09 -0.27
C ALA A 23 17.98 0.17 1.20
N ILE A 24 18.15 -0.91 1.95
CA ILE A 24 18.68 -0.88 3.32
C ILE A 24 20.18 -0.54 3.23
N LYS A 25 20.67 0.38 4.08
CA LYS A 25 22.11 0.65 4.21
C LYS A 25 22.79 -0.48 4.97
N ASP A 26 24.04 -0.79 4.65
CA ASP A 26 24.81 -1.92 5.22
C ASP A 26 24.89 -1.94 6.77
N ASP A 27 24.57 -0.83 7.43
CA ASP A 27 24.62 -0.63 8.88
C ASP A 27 23.25 -0.62 9.58
N ALA A 28 22.14 -0.69 8.83
CA ALA A 28 20.81 -0.73 9.42
C ALA A 28 20.57 -2.13 10.01
N ALA A 29 20.33 -2.17 11.33
CA ALA A 29 19.96 -3.40 12.05
C ALA A 29 18.91 -4.16 11.24
N LEU A 30 19.25 -5.39 10.90
CA LEU A 30 18.47 -6.28 10.04
C LEU A 30 16.98 -6.18 10.42
N GLY A 31 16.19 -5.50 9.60
CA GLY A 31 14.73 -5.45 9.66
C GLY A 31 14.11 -6.81 9.31
N THR A 32 14.71 -7.88 9.82
CA THR A 32 14.37 -9.28 9.53
C THR A 32 13.48 -9.88 10.60
N TYR A 33 13.29 -9.18 11.73
CA TYR A 33 12.51 -9.63 12.89
C TYR A 33 11.38 -8.65 13.22
N GLY A 34 10.53 -8.37 12.24
CA GLY A 34 9.26 -7.67 12.43
C GLY A 34 9.39 -6.34 13.15
N TYR A 35 8.26 -5.86 13.64
CA TYR A 35 8.21 -4.66 14.44
C TYR A 35 8.18 -5.06 15.93
N TYR A 36 9.20 -4.65 16.68
CA TYR A 36 9.47 -5.11 18.06
C TYR A 36 8.32 -4.87 19.04
N ASP A 37 7.47 -3.87 18.79
CA ASP A 37 6.37 -3.51 19.69
C ASP A 37 5.03 -3.35 18.95
N PHE A 38 4.76 -4.28 18.02
CA PHE A 38 3.53 -4.30 17.20
C PHE A 38 2.24 -4.10 17.99
N PRO A 39 2.07 -4.71 19.17
CA PRO A 39 0.89 -4.48 19.99
C PRO A 39 0.68 -3.02 20.44
N ASN A 40 1.74 -2.22 20.64
CA ASN A 40 1.60 -0.82 21.08
C ASN A 40 1.52 0.19 19.93
N TRP A 41 2.08 -0.12 18.76
CA TRP A 41 1.89 0.73 17.57
C TRP A 41 0.47 0.66 17.05
N VAL A 42 -0.13 -0.53 17.09
CA VAL A 42 -1.55 -0.67 16.85
C VAL A 42 -2.28 0.00 18.00
N ASN A 43 -2.82 1.20 17.74
CA ASN A 43 -3.74 1.85 18.68
C ASN A 43 -4.76 0.82 19.16
N LYS A 44 -4.99 0.73 20.48
CA LYS A 44 -5.96 -0.20 21.08
C LYS A 44 -7.36 -0.10 20.48
N ASN A 45 -7.69 1.05 19.89
CA ASN A 45 -8.94 1.32 19.19
C ASN A 45 -8.94 0.84 17.72
N GLY A 46 -7.88 0.17 17.27
CA GLY A 46 -7.73 -0.43 15.93
C GLY A 46 -7.34 0.54 14.80
N ASN A 47 -7.25 1.84 15.06
CA ASN A 47 -6.86 2.82 14.04
C ASN A 47 -5.33 2.96 13.95
N VAL A 48 -4.71 2.11 13.11
CA VAL A 48 -3.26 2.09 12.87
C VAL A 48 -2.75 3.30 12.09
N GLY A 49 -3.60 4.00 11.34
CA GLY A 49 -3.24 5.19 10.56
C GLY A 49 -3.77 6.50 11.14
N GLY A 50 -4.01 6.54 12.45
CA GLY A 50 -4.56 7.71 13.12
C GLY A 50 -3.61 8.91 13.13
N PRO A 51 -4.12 10.12 13.41
CA PRO A 51 -3.26 11.27 13.65
C PRO A 51 -2.22 10.97 14.73
N GLY A 52 -0.95 11.26 14.44
CA GLY A 52 0.15 11.01 15.36
C GLY A 52 0.77 9.60 15.30
N THR A 53 0.29 8.71 14.43
CA THR A 53 1.01 7.44 14.17
C THR A 53 2.41 7.76 13.63
N ASP A 54 3.43 7.20 14.30
CA ASP A 54 4.80 7.24 13.83
C ASP A 54 5.06 6.08 12.84
N PHE A 55 5.34 6.43 11.58
CA PHE A 55 5.71 5.49 10.53
C PHE A 55 7.23 5.43 10.28
N SER A 56 8.04 6.23 10.99
CA SER A 56 9.51 6.27 10.81
C SER A 56 10.16 4.92 11.12
N GLN A 57 9.52 4.09 11.93
CA GLN A 57 9.92 2.72 12.22
C GLN A 57 10.04 1.84 10.96
N PHE A 58 9.33 2.18 9.87
CA PHE A 58 9.42 1.44 8.61
C PHE A 58 10.56 1.93 7.70
N GLU A 59 11.27 3.00 8.06
CA GLU A 59 12.37 3.56 7.27
C GLU A 59 13.61 2.66 7.26
N VAL A 60 13.73 1.74 8.22
CA VAL A 60 14.84 0.78 8.33
C VAL A 60 14.68 -0.43 7.38
N PHE A 61 13.50 -0.58 6.76
CA PHE A 61 13.21 -1.67 5.82
C PHE A 61 13.38 -1.22 4.37
N GLN A 62 13.70 -2.18 3.50
CA GLN A 62 13.64 -1.95 2.05
C GLN A 62 12.19 -1.63 1.67
N ARG A 63 12.02 -0.58 0.87
CA ARG A 63 10.70 -0.13 0.45
C ARG A 63 10.72 0.41 -0.96
N GLY A 64 9.63 0.20 -1.68
CA GLY A 64 9.34 0.93 -2.89
C GLY A 64 8.62 2.24 -2.54
N VAL A 65 8.84 3.29 -3.32
CA VAL A 65 8.08 4.53 -3.25
C VAL A 65 7.59 4.84 -4.66
N VAL A 66 6.28 4.73 -4.87
CA VAL A 66 5.66 5.11 -6.15
C VAL A 66 4.64 6.21 -5.87
N ILE A 67 4.84 7.39 -6.45
CA ILE A 67 3.94 8.53 -6.32
C ILE A 67 3.20 8.71 -7.64
N ILE A 68 1.88 8.74 -7.58
CA ILE A 68 1.00 8.83 -8.75
C ILE A 68 0.23 10.14 -8.67
N LYS A 69 0.40 11.00 -9.68
CA LYS A 69 -0.46 12.17 -9.89
C LYS A 69 -1.80 11.70 -10.43
N ILE A 70 -2.87 12.16 -9.82
CA ILE A 70 -4.24 11.80 -10.17
C ILE A 70 -5.07 13.05 -10.45
N SER A 71 -6.09 12.86 -11.27
CA SER A 71 -7.15 13.82 -11.53
C SER A 71 -8.48 13.07 -11.53
N TYR A 72 -9.41 13.50 -10.68
CA TYR A 72 -10.75 12.93 -10.58
C TYR A 72 -11.80 14.03 -10.71
N SER A 73 -12.96 13.69 -11.24
CA SER A 73 -14.13 14.56 -11.17
C SER A 73 -14.58 14.69 -9.71
N GLY A 74 -14.81 15.92 -9.28
CA GLY A 74 -15.34 16.23 -7.96
C GLY A 74 -16.83 15.96 -7.81
N ALA A 75 -17.40 16.41 -6.69
CA ALA A 75 -18.82 16.24 -6.43
C ALA A 75 -19.66 17.23 -7.24
N GLU A 76 -19.10 18.39 -7.55
CA GLU A 76 -19.78 19.44 -8.30
C GLU A 76 -19.53 19.31 -9.82
N PRO A 77 -20.52 19.65 -10.69
CA PRO A 77 -20.33 19.63 -12.12
C PRO A 77 -19.16 20.52 -12.58
N GLY A 78 -18.20 19.92 -13.29
CA GLY A 78 -17.00 20.62 -13.79
C GLY A 78 -15.88 20.76 -12.77
N GLU A 79 -16.08 20.32 -11.52
CA GLU A 79 -15.01 20.28 -10.52
C GLU A 79 -13.99 19.18 -10.87
N VAL A 80 -12.72 19.54 -10.82
CA VAL A 80 -11.59 18.62 -11.00
C VAL A 80 -10.75 18.66 -9.74
N ILE A 81 -10.61 17.51 -9.11
CA ILE A 81 -9.77 17.31 -7.94
C ILE A 81 -8.45 16.72 -8.42
N GLU A 82 -7.37 17.47 -8.25
CA GLU A 82 -6.01 16.99 -8.47
C GLU A 82 -5.32 16.64 -7.15
N GLY A 83 -4.43 15.67 -7.20
CA GLY A 83 -3.55 15.38 -6.08
C GLY A 83 -2.64 14.22 -6.36
N TYR A 84 -2.07 13.68 -5.30
CA TYR A 84 -1.12 12.58 -5.35
C TYR A 84 -1.53 11.45 -4.42
N VAL A 85 -1.26 10.23 -4.88
CA VAL A 85 -1.34 9.01 -4.07
C VAL A 85 0.02 8.34 -4.09
N ALA A 86 0.59 8.12 -2.91
CA ALA A 86 1.79 7.32 -2.76
C ALA A 86 1.43 5.88 -2.41
N SER A 87 2.00 4.94 -3.14
CA SER A 87 2.00 3.51 -2.84
C SER A 87 3.39 3.13 -2.35
N ILE A 88 3.49 2.79 -1.06
CA ILE A 88 4.76 2.46 -0.38
C ILE A 88 4.72 0.98 0.05
N PRO A 89 5.08 0.05 -0.84
CA PRO A 89 5.32 -1.35 -0.46
C PRO A 89 6.59 -1.45 0.41
N VAL A 90 6.45 -2.04 1.59
CA VAL A 90 7.53 -2.26 2.56
C VAL A 90 7.72 -3.76 2.72
N GLY A 91 8.95 -4.23 2.49
CA GLY A 91 9.30 -5.62 2.72
C GLY A 91 9.61 -5.84 4.20
N LEU A 92 8.91 -6.78 4.81
CA LEU A 92 9.11 -7.16 6.22
C LEU A 92 9.72 -8.56 6.29
N ASP A 93 10.31 -8.90 7.43
CA ASP A 93 10.71 -10.26 7.86
C ASP A 93 11.58 -11.10 6.90
N THR A 94 12.64 -11.70 7.45
CA THR A 94 13.50 -12.69 6.79
C THR A 94 14.25 -12.21 5.54
N ILE A 95 13.55 -11.95 4.42
CA ILE A 95 14.13 -11.51 3.14
C ILE A 95 13.69 -10.08 2.77
N GLY A 96 12.46 -9.66 3.12
CA GLY A 96 12.03 -8.26 3.03
C GLY A 96 12.22 -7.59 1.66
N SER A 97 12.23 -8.37 0.57
CA SER A 97 12.54 -7.85 -0.76
C SER A 97 11.34 -7.10 -1.37
N VAL A 98 11.61 -5.95 -1.98
CA VAL A 98 10.65 -5.19 -2.78
C VAL A 98 11.24 -4.96 -4.16
N VAL A 99 10.49 -5.34 -5.19
CA VAL A 99 10.85 -5.15 -6.59
C VAL A 99 9.74 -4.37 -7.28
N LEU A 100 10.11 -3.31 -8.00
CA LEU A 100 9.21 -2.59 -8.90
C LEU A 100 9.35 -3.15 -10.32
N ASP A 101 8.26 -3.14 -11.08
CA ASP A 101 8.33 -3.49 -12.50
C ASP A 101 9.08 -2.40 -13.28
N ASP A 102 9.85 -2.81 -14.30
CA ASP A 102 10.77 -1.91 -15.05
C ASP A 102 10.06 -0.76 -15.78
N ASP A 103 8.77 -0.91 -16.07
CA ASP A 103 7.94 0.09 -16.75
C ASP A 103 7.31 1.12 -15.79
N ILE A 104 7.53 0.97 -14.48
CA ILE A 104 7.06 1.90 -13.45
C ILE A 104 8.11 2.98 -13.23
N VAL A 105 8.10 3.96 -14.13
CA VAL A 105 9.01 5.11 -14.16
C VAL A 105 8.23 6.43 -14.24
N PRO A 106 8.82 7.58 -13.90
CA PRO A 106 8.18 8.88 -14.10
C PRO A 106 7.68 9.07 -15.54
N GLY A 107 6.44 9.54 -15.69
CA GLY A 107 5.71 9.67 -16.96
C GLY A 107 4.89 8.45 -17.36
N ALA A 108 5.03 7.30 -16.69
CA ALA A 108 4.25 6.10 -16.99
C ALA A 108 2.77 6.28 -16.58
N MET A 109 1.85 5.91 -17.49
CA MET A 109 0.41 5.93 -17.21
C MET A 109 -0.02 4.60 -16.62
N VAL A 110 -0.64 4.65 -15.43
CA VAL A 110 -1.09 3.45 -14.70
C VAL A 110 -2.61 3.42 -14.58
N LYS A 111 -3.18 2.21 -14.58
CA LYS A 111 -4.63 1.96 -14.49
C LYS A 111 -4.97 1.19 -13.22
N ARG A 112 -5.86 1.77 -12.40
CA ARG A 112 -6.36 1.18 -11.15
C ARG A 112 -6.72 -0.29 -11.31
N GLY A 113 -6.14 -1.12 -10.44
CA GLY A 113 -6.43 -2.56 -10.38
C GLY A 113 -5.95 -3.40 -11.57
N TYR A 114 -5.31 -2.80 -12.57
CA TYR A 114 -4.81 -3.50 -13.75
C TYR A 114 -3.28 -3.41 -13.86
N THR A 115 -2.73 -2.21 -13.72
CA THR A 115 -1.28 -2.03 -13.79
C THR A 115 -0.63 -2.58 -12.53
N ARG A 116 0.21 -3.60 -12.69
CA ARG A 116 1.08 -4.10 -11.64
C ARG A 116 2.18 -3.06 -11.41
N LEU A 117 2.47 -2.78 -10.14
CA LEU A 117 3.57 -1.89 -9.78
C LEU A 117 4.84 -2.67 -9.45
N GLY A 118 4.69 -3.96 -9.11
CA GLY A 118 5.78 -4.84 -8.74
C GLY A 118 5.32 -5.99 -7.85
N ASN A 119 6.26 -6.55 -7.11
CA ASN A 119 6.02 -7.67 -6.21
C ASN A 119 7.00 -7.69 -5.04
N PHE A 120 6.61 -8.43 -4.01
CA PHE A 120 7.55 -8.91 -3.01
C PHE A 120 8.16 -10.24 -3.50
N TYR A 121 9.35 -10.60 -3.04
CA TYR A 121 9.71 -12.02 -2.99
C TYR A 121 9.32 -12.55 -1.61
N TYR A 122 10.03 -13.56 -1.11
CA TYR A 122 9.72 -14.19 0.16
C TYR A 122 9.87 -13.21 1.34
N GLY A 123 9.06 -13.39 2.38
CA GLY A 123 9.05 -12.54 3.57
C GLY A 123 7.66 -12.01 3.94
N GLY A 124 7.61 -11.23 5.01
CA GLY A 124 6.45 -10.42 5.36
C GLY A 124 6.30 -9.23 4.41
N SER A 125 5.12 -8.63 4.37
CA SER A 125 4.88 -7.44 3.56
C SER A 125 3.89 -6.51 4.22
N LEU A 126 4.10 -5.21 4.01
CA LEU A 126 3.19 -4.14 4.37
C LEU A 126 3.03 -3.23 3.16
N LYS A 127 1.82 -2.74 2.91
CA LYS A 127 1.57 -1.74 1.86
C LYS A 127 0.94 -0.51 2.49
N ILE A 128 1.69 0.58 2.56
CA ILE A 128 1.21 1.86 3.06
C ILE A 128 0.69 2.66 1.87
N LEU A 129 -0.53 3.18 1.98
CA LEU A 129 -1.11 4.10 1.00
C LEU A 129 -1.28 5.46 1.65
N LEU A 130 -0.69 6.49 1.02
CA LEU A 130 -0.85 7.87 1.45
C LEU A 130 -1.60 8.65 0.38
N PHE A 131 -2.62 9.39 0.80
CA PHE A 131 -3.45 10.21 -0.07
C PHE A 131 -3.20 11.67 0.28
N SER A 132 -3.06 12.54 -0.74
CA SER A 132 -3.07 13.99 -0.50
C SER A 132 -4.32 14.40 0.28
N LYS A 133 -4.17 15.42 1.12
CA LYS A 133 -5.24 15.94 1.96
C LYS A 133 -6.49 16.22 1.12
N GLY A 134 -7.65 15.73 1.57
CA GLY A 134 -8.93 15.91 0.89
C GLY A 134 -9.28 14.87 -0.18
N LEU A 135 -8.34 13.98 -0.57
CA LEU A 135 -8.63 12.94 -1.56
C LEU A 135 -9.32 11.70 -0.99
N ALA A 136 -9.07 11.37 0.28
CA ALA A 136 -9.68 10.23 0.95
C ALA A 136 -10.60 10.72 2.05
N TRP A 137 -11.90 10.44 1.92
CA TRP A 137 -12.88 10.74 2.97
C TRP A 137 -12.94 9.56 3.97
N PRO A 138 -13.09 9.80 5.28
CA PRO A 138 -13.21 8.73 6.29
C PRO A 138 -14.40 7.78 6.10
N ALA A 139 -15.31 8.06 5.15
CA ALA A 139 -16.44 7.20 4.80
C ALA A 139 -16.08 6.10 3.77
N ILE A 140 -14.85 6.06 3.23
CA ILE A 140 -14.42 4.99 2.33
C ILE A 140 -14.15 3.71 3.16
N GLN A 141 -15.23 2.97 3.43
CA GLN A 141 -15.16 1.57 3.87
C GLN A 141 -15.09 0.68 2.64
N VAL A 142 -13.87 0.41 2.14
CA VAL A 142 -13.68 -0.69 1.17
C VAL A 142 -13.53 -1.99 1.94
N ARG A 143 -14.36 -3.00 1.61
CA ARG A 143 -14.14 -4.37 2.07
C ARG A 143 -12.83 -4.87 1.45
N LEU A 144 -11.77 -4.94 2.24
CA LEU A 144 -10.51 -5.55 1.84
C LEU A 144 -10.58 -7.06 2.13
N GLY A 145 -10.62 -7.88 1.08
CA GLY A 145 -10.53 -9.34 1.18
C GLY A 145 -11.31 -10.08 0.08
N ASN A 146 -10.77 -11.21 -0.38
CA ASN A 146 -11.56 -12.21 -1.12
C ASN A 146 -12.51 -12.88 -0.13
N GLN A 147 -13.81 -12.61 -0.26
CA GLN A 147 -14.83 -13.37 0.44
C GLN A 147 -14.93 -14.76 -0.23
N ILE A 148 -14.26 -15.77 0.34
CA ILE A 148 -14.26 -17.14 -0.21
C ILE A 148 -15.65 -17.80 -0.11
N ALA A 149 -16.54 -17.30 0.76
CA ALA A 149 -17.97 -17.63 0.73
C ALA A 149 -18.80 -16.63 1.55
N THR A 150 -20.07 -16.46 1.18
CA THR A 150 -21.12 -16.00 2.10
C THR A 150 -21.80 -17.26 2.62
N LEU A 151 -21.56 -17.65 3.88
CA LEU A 151 -22.46 -18.60 4.55
C LEU A 151 -23.75 -17.86 4.89
N ASN A 152 -24.58 -17.66 3.87
CA ASN A 152 -26.02 -17.54 4.07
C ASN A 152 -26.50 -18.95 4.39
N ALA A 153 -26.33 -19.39 5.64
CA ALA A 153 -27.29 -20.34 6.18
C ALA A 153 -28.61 -19.56 6.17
N GLY A 154 -29.45 -19.87 5.17
CA GLY A 154 -30.77 -19.28 5.04
C GLY A 154 -31.53 -19.35 6.35
N ARG A 155 -32.63 -18.58 6.44
CA ARG A 155 -33.58 -18.73 7.55
C ARG A 155 -33.78 -20.22 7.83
N ALA A 156 -33.54 -20.61 9.08
CA ALA A 156 -33.95 -21.92 9.54
C ALA A 156 -35.42 -22.12 9.12
N PRO A 157 -35.76 -23.23 8.46
CA PRO A 157 -37.16 -23.55 8.23
C PRO A 157 -37.84 -23.69 9.59
N ASP A 158 -39.10 -23.23 9.67
CA ASP A 158 -39.94 -23.33 10.87
C ASP A 158 -40.04 -24.76 11.40
#